data_AF-A0AAU7AK47-F1
#
_entry.id   AF-A0AAU7AK47-F1
#
_cell.length_a   1.000
_cell.length_b   1.000
_cell.length_c   1.000
_cell.angle_alpha   90.00
_cell.angle_beta   90.00
_cell.angle_gamma   90.00
#
_symmetry.space_group_name_H-M   'P 1'
#
loop_
_entity.id
_entity.type
_entity.pdbx_description
1 polymer ?
#
loop_
_entity_poly.entity_id
_entity_poly.type
_entity_poly.pdbx_seq_one_letter_code
_entity_poly.pdbx_strand_id
1 'polypeptide(L)'
;MPRITYKKSISMGEAISSLCFFFVGVIWLSHGVDFFETGNLWRAFGLFLCAIISFAACLRFVIQNFVFNLMVTIDAKRQKNQRNVQ
;
A
#
# COMPACT_ATOMS: atom_id res chain seq x y z
N MET A 1 -28.78 6.34 -13.44
CA MET A 1 -27.32 6.23 -13.70
C MET A 1 -26.59 6.62 -12.42
N PRO A 2 -25.96 5.70 -11.69
CA PRO A 2 -25.28 6.07 -10.45
C PRO A 2 -24.02 6.88 -10.78
N ARG A 3 -23.99 8.13 -10.32
CA ARG A 3 -22.85 9.03 -10.39
C ARG A 3 -21.80 8.52 -9.40
N ILE A 4 -20.80 7.79 -9.88
CA ILE A 4 -19.62 7.43 -9.10
C ILE A 4 -18.80 8.72 -8.96
N THR A 5 -19.08 9.49 -7.91
CA THR A 5 -18.33 10.70 -7.56
C THR A 5 -16.96 10.27 -7.05
N TYR A 6 -15.98 10.17 -7.94
CA TYR A 6 -14.58 9.98 -7.58
C TYR A 6 -14.12 11.21 -6.78
N LYS A 7 -14.06 11.07 -5.46
CA LYS A 7 -13.57 12.11 -4.56
C LYS A 7 -12.08 12.33 -4.85
N LYS A 8 -11.82 13.42 -5.57
CA LYS A 8 -10.48 13.95 -5.87
C LYS A 8 -9.77 14.33 -4.59
N SER A 9 -8.84 13.49 -4.18
CA SER A 9 -7.67 13.83 -3.37
C SER A 9 -7.01 12.51 -3.04
N ILE A 10 -5.81 12.24 -3.58
CA ILE A 10 -4.90 11.25 -3.01
C ILE A 10 -4.81 11.61 -1.54
N SER A 11 -5.48 10.84 -0.68
CA SER A 11 -5.59 11.18 0.72
C SER A 11 -4.20 10.99 1.29
N MET A 12 -3.49 12.07 1.64
CA MET A 12 -2.17 11.94 2.29
C MET A 12 -2.22 10.99 3.49
N GLY A 13 -3.38 10.87 4.15
CA GLY A 13 -3.64 9.90 5.20
C GLY A 13 -3.52 8.44 4.76
N GLU A 14 -3.84 8.10 3.52
CA GLU A 14 -3.69 6.76 2.95
C GLU A 14 -2.21 6.40 2.72
N ALA A 15 -1.40 7.36 2.26
CA ALA A 15 0.04 7.15 2.10
C ALA A 15 0.73 7.00 3.47
N ILE A 16 0.35 7.83 4.46
CA ILE A 16 0.86 7.75 5.83
C ILE A 16 0.54 6.39 6.47
N SER A 17 -0.69 5.90 6.30
CA SER A 17 -1.12 4.63 6.90
C SER A 17 -0.46 3.42 6.23
N SER A 18 -0.25 3.45 4.90
CA SER A 18 0.55 2.44 4.20
C SER A 18 2.00 2.38 4.71
N LEU A 19 2.61 3.54 4.97
CA LEU A 19 3.95 3.60 5.58
C LEU A 19 3.96 2.97 6.98
N CYS A 20 2.99 3.31 7.84
CA CYS A 20 2.90 2.73 9.19
C CYS A 20 2.80 1.20 9.18
N PHE A 21 1.93 0.63 8.34
CA PHE A 21 1.79 -0.83 8.24
C PHE A 21 3.08 -1.50 7.72
N PHE A 22 3.84 -0.82 6.87
CA PHE A 22 5.12 -1.32 6.38
C PHE A 22 6.18 -1.34 7.49
N PHE A 23 6.33 -0.25 8.25
CA PHE A 23 7.26 -0.18 9.38
C PHE A 23 6.92 -1.19 10.47
N VAL A 24 5.62 -1.33 10.81
CA VAL A 24 5.16 -2.36 11.74
C VAL A 24 5.56 -3.74 11.24
N GLY A 25 5.34 -4.07 9.96
CA GLY A 25 5.75 -5.35 9.38
C GLY A 25 7.26 -5.62 9.47
N VAL A 26 8.11 -4.62 9.19
CA VAL A 26 9.57 -4.74 9.26
C VAL A 26 10.08 -4.92 10.68
N ILE A 27 9.53 -4.16 11.64
CA ILE A 27 9.84 -4.31 13.07
C ILE A 27 9.44 -5.70 13.55
N TRP A 28 8.25 -6.15 13.13
CA TRP A 28 7.74 -7.45 13.53
C TRP A 28 8.56 -8.60 12.95
N LEU A 29 9.05 -8.45 11.72
CA LEU A 29 9.96 -9.39 11.08
C LEU A 29 11.30 -9.46 11.83
N SER A 30 11.87 -8.30 12.21
CA SER A 30 13.14 -8.25 12.97
C SER A 30 12.99 -8.94 14.34
N HIS A 31 11.90 -8.68 15.06
CA HIS A 31 11.60 -9.40 16.30
C HIS A 31 11.37 -10.90 16.05
N GLY A 32 10.70 -11.27 14.95
CA GLY A 32 10.48 -12.67 14.58
C GLY A 32 11.79 -13.45 14.41
N VAL A 33 12.80 -12.83 13.80
CA VAL A 33 14.15 -13.40 13.66
C VAL A 33 14.84 -13.55 15.02
N ASP A 34 14.74 -12.55 15.88
CA ASP A 34 15.30 -12.59 17.24
C ASP A 34 14.71 -13.75 18.08
N PHE A 35 13.39 -13.94 18.02
CA PHE A 35 12.70 -15.06 18.68
C PHE A 35 12.99 -16.43 18.07
N PHE A 36 13.36 -16.46 16.79
CA PHE A 36 13.81 -17.68 16.11
C PHE A 36 15.17 -18.12 16.66
N GLU A 37 16.05 -17.16 16.92
CA GLU A 37 17.38 -17.39 17.50
C GLU A 37 17.29 -17.78 18.99
N THR A 38 16.31 -17.27 19.73
CA THR A 38 16.06 -17.67 21.14
C THR A 38 15.34 -19.02 21.29
N GLY A 39 15.03 -19.73 20.20
CA GLY A 39 14.38 -21.05 20.24
C GLY A 39 12.88 -21.02 20.54
N ASN A 40 12.26 -19.84 20.64
CA ASN A 40 10.82 -19.68 20.89
C ASN A 40 10.02 -19.67 19.57
N LEU A 41 10.03 -20.81 18.89
CA LEU A 41 9.43 -21.01 17.56
C LEU A 41 7.93 -20.65 17.49
N TRP A 42 7.18 -20.90 18.57
CA TRP A 42 5.74 -20.63 18.61
C TRP A 42 5.42 -19.12 18.53
N ARG A 43 6.24 -18.30 19.21
CA ARG A 43 6.14 -16.84 19.13
C ARG A 43 6.64 -16.35 17.79
N ALA A 44 7.80 -16.82 17.32
CA ALA A 44 8.35 -16.45 16.02
C ALA A 44 7.33 -16.65 14.88
N PHE A 45 6.61 -17.79 14.87
CA PHE A 45 5.60 -18.08 13.85
C PHE A 45 4.43 -17.10 13.87
N GLY A 46 3.93 -16.74 15.06
CA GLY A 46 2.86 -15.75 15.20
C GLY A 46 3.27 -14.35 14.73
N LEU A 47 4.51 -13.94 15.05
CA LEU A 47 5.07 -12.66 14.62
C LEU A 47 5.27 -12.63 13.09
N PHE A 48 5.72 -13.74 12.50
CA PHE A 48 5.93 -13.88 11.05
C PHE A 48 4.61 -13.84 10.27
N LEU A 49 3.59 -14.56 10.76
CA LEU A 49 2.25 -14.54 10.14
C LEU A 49 1.67 -13.13 10.17
N CYS A 50 1.87 -12.40 11.27
CA CYS A 50 1.38 -11.04 11.38
C CYS A 50 2.14 -10.06 10.47
N ALA A 51 3.45 -10.24 10.31
CA ALA A 51 4.26 -9.49 9.35
C ALA A 51 3.74 -9.69 7.92
N ILE A 52 3.44 -10.94 7.51
CA ILE A 52 2.88 -11.25 6.18
C ILE A 52 1.52 -10.57 5.98
N ILE A 53 0.64 -10.61 6.97
CA ILE A 53 -0.69 -9.98 6.88
C ILE A 53 -0.57 -8.45 6.75
N SER A 54 0.30 -7.81 7.54
CA SER A 54 0.59 -6.37 7.39
C SER A 54 1.15 -6.04 6.02
N PHE A 55 2.05 -6.89 5.49
CA PHE A 55 2.63 -6.69 4.18
C PHE A 55 1.60 -6.83 3.05
N ALA A 56 0.71 -7.82 3.15
CA ALA A 56 -0.39 -8.01 2.19
C ALA A 56 -1.38 -6.84 2.21
N ALA A 57 -1.68 -6.28 3.38
CA ALA A 57 -2.50 -5.08 3.52
C ALA A 57 -1.84 -3.85 2.87
N CYS A 58 -0.53 -3.64 3.09
CA CYS A 58 0.25 -2.62 2.39
C CYS A 58 0.20 -2.80 0.88
N LEU A 59 0.42 -4.03 0.38
CA LEU A 59 0.46 -4.32 -1.04
C LEU A 59 -0.85 -3.96 -1.74
N ARG A 60 -2.00 -4.31 -1.13
CA ARG A 60 -3.33 -3.96 -1.66
C ARG A 60 -3.51 -2.45 -1.78
N PHE A 61 -3.02 -1.70 -0.79
CA PHE A 61 -3.08 -0.24 -0.77
C PHE A 61 -2.15 0.39 -1.82
N VAL A 62 -0.93 -0.10 -1.95
CA VAL A 62 0.06 0.35 -2.94
C VAL A 62 -0.44 0.12 -4.36
N ILE A 63 -1.02 -1.05 -4.64
CA ILE A 63 -1.58 -1.39 -5.96
C ILE A 63 -2.74 -0.44 -6.31
N GLN A 64 -3.66 -0.19 -5.37
CA GLN A 64 -4.77 0.73 -5.60
C GLN A 64 -4.28 2.15 -5.88
N ASN A 65 -3.31 2.64 -5.11
CA ASN A 65 -2.73 3.97 -5.32
C ASN A 65 -1.98 4.06 -6.66
N PHE A 66 -1.23 3.02 -7.04
CA PHE A 66 -0.50 2.97 -8.30
C PHE A 66 -1.44 2.97 -9.51
N VAL A 67 -2.49 2.14 -9.48
CA VAL A 67 -3.51 2.08 -10.55
C VAL A 67 -4.22 3.42 -10.69
N PHE A 68 -4.57 4.08 -9.58
CA PHE A 68 -5.17 5.40 -9.60
C PHE A 68 -4.25 6.46 -10.21
N ASN A 69 -2.97 6.48 -9.82
CA ASN A 69 -1.99 7.43 -10.35
C ASN A 69 -1.72 7.22 -11.85
N LEU A 70 -1.70 5.96 -12.30
CA LEU A 70 -1.58 5.60 -13.71
C LEU A 70 -2.79 6.11 -14.51
N MET A 71 -4.00 5.91 -13.99
CA MET A 71 -5.24 6.40 -14.62
C MET A 71 -5.25 7.94 -14.75
N VAL A 72 -4.86 8.65 -13.69
CA VAL A 72 -4.74 10.13 -13.72
C VAL A 72 -3.70 10.59 -14.75
N THR A 73 -2.56 9.91 -14.83
CA THR A 73 -1.49 10.23 -15.80
C THR A 73 -1.96 10.01 -17.24
N ILE A 74 -2.71 8.93 -17.49
CA ILE A 74 -3.30 8.64 -18.80
C ILE A 74 -4.32 9.72 -19.19
N ASP A 75 -5.21 10.13 -18.27
CA ASP A 75 -6.20 11.18 -18.53
C ASP A 75 -5.53 12.54 -18.82
N ALA A 76 -4.49 12.89 -18.05
CA ALA A 76 -3.69 14.08 -18.27
C ALA A 76 -2.99 14.08 -19.63
N LYS A 77 -2.43 12.94 -20.07
CA LYS A 77 -1.88 12.81 -21.43
C LYS A 77 -2.96 12.96 -22.50
N ARG A 78 -4.15 12.40 -22.28
CA ARG A 78 -5.27 12.46 -23.23
C ARG A 78 -5.76 13.89 -23.44
N GLN A 79 -5.92 14.66 -22.35
CA GLN A 79 -6.29 16.08 -22.46
C GLN A 79 -5.23 16.93 -23.14
N LYS A 80 -3.95 16.66 -22.88
CA LYS A 80 -2.85 17.41 -23.51
C LYS A 80 -2.79 17.15 -25.03
N ASN A 81 -3.09 15.92 -25.44
CA ASN A 81 -3.18 15.55 -26.85
C ASN A 81 -4.38 16.22 -27.55
N GLN A 82 -5.55 16.27 -26.91
CA GLN A 82 -6.73 16.94 -27.46
C GLN A 82 -6.52 18.45 -27.62
N ARG A 83 -5.82 19.11 -26.69
CA ARG A 83 -5.46 20.54 -26.78
C ARG A 83 -4.39 20.86 -27.84
N ASN A 84 -3.66 19.88 -28.35
CA ASN A 84 -2.67 20.09 -29.42
C ASN A 84 -3.28 19.89 -30.82
N VAL A 85 -4.50 19.35 -30.89
CA VAL A 85 -5.23 19.06 -32.13
C VAL A 85 -6.30 20.13 -32.42
N GLN A 86 -6.58 21.01 -31.45
CA GLN A 86 -7.37 22.23 -31.59
C GLN A 86 -6.46 23.43 -31.84
#